data_AF-A0A354A2Z3-F1
#
_entry.id   AF-A0A354A2Z3-F1
#
_cell.length_a   1.000
_cell.length_b   1.000
_cell.length_c   1.000
_cell.angle_alpha   90.00
_cell.angle_beta   90.00
_cell.angle_gamma   90.00
#
_symmetry.space_group_name_H-M   'P 1'
#
loop_
_entity.id
_entity.type
_entity.pdbx_description
1 polymer ?
#
loop_
_entity_poly.entity_id
_entity_poly.type
_entity_poly.pdbx_seq_one_letter_code
_entity_poly.pdbx_strand_id
1 'polypeptide(L)' 'MPAYEYVCNDCQKDFMIFLSLKEYDEKSKIKCAHCGSNNVQRKFTGFFAKTSKKS' A
#
# COMPACT_ATOMS: atom_id res chain seq x y z
N MET A 1 11.83 7.37 1.18
CA MET A 1 10.81 6.66 1.98
C MET A 1 9.98 5.81 1.04
N PRO A 2 9.84 4.50 1.26
CA PRO A 2 8.97 3.65 0.44
C PRO A 2 7.50 4.06 0.65
N ALA A 3 6.81 4.38 -0.44
CA ALA A 3 5.36 4.53 -0.44
C ALA A 3 4.74 3.14 -0.58
N TYR A 4 3.86 2.77 0.33
CA TYR A 4 3.10 1.53 0.26
C TYR A 4 1.65 1.86 -0.04
N GLU A 5 1.19 1.39 -1.19
CA GLU A 5 -0.22 1.49 -1.55
C GLU A 5 -1.01 0.36 -0.89
N TYR A 6 -2.15 0.71 -0.31
CA TYR A 6 -3.11 -0.19 0.29
C TYR A 6 -4.47 0.03 -0.36
N VAL A 7 -5.28 -1.02 -0.38
CA VAL A 7 -6.67 -1.01 -0.83
C VAL A 7 -7.55 -1.67 0.22
N CYS A 8 -8.64 -1.02 0.56
CA CYS A 8 -9.67 -1.55 1.44
C CYS A 8 -10.60 -2.49 0.65
N ASN A 9 -10.79 -3.74 1.09
CA ASN A 9 -11.71 -4.65 0.40
C ASN A 9 -13.19 -4.33 0.67
N ASP A 10 -13.53 -3.83 1.86
CA ASP A 10 -14.92 -3.49 2.20
C ASP A 10 -15.44 -2.27 1.43
N CYS A 11 -14.57 -1.28 1.26
CA CYS A 11 -14.93 0.02 0.73
C CYS A 11 -14.32 0.32 -0.63
N GLN A 12 -13.47 -0.59 -1.14
CA GLN A 12 -12.75 -0.49 -2.42
C GLN A 12 -11.98 0.82 -2.64
N LYS A 13 -11.65 1.51 -1.56
CA LYS A 13 -10.84 2.73 -1.60
C LYS A 13 -9.36 2.39 -1.47
N ASP A 14 -8.56 2.91 -2.40
CA ASP A 14 -7.12 2.91 -2.31
C ASP A 14 -6.60 4.09 -1.48
N PHE A 15 -5.50 3.87 -0.78
CA PHE A 15 -4.80 4.88 0.00
C PHE A 15 -3.30 4.57 0.06
N MET A 16 -2.51 5.63 0.03
CA MET A 16 -1.05 5.55 0.14
C MET A 16 -0.61 5.81 1.58
N ILE A 17 0.27 4.95 2.08
CA ILE A 17 0.87 5.11 3.40
C ILE A 17 2.38 5.14 3.24
N PHE A 18 2.99 6.20 3.76
CA PHE A 18 4.44 6.32 3.88
C PHE A 18 4.87 5.68 5.20
N LEU A 19 5.12 4.37 5.20
CA LEU A 19 5.63 3.67 6.38
C LEU A 19 7.15 3.56 6.31
N SER A 20 7.80 3.82 7.43
CA SER A 20 9.17 3.33 7.65
C SER A 20 9.12 1.87 8.10
N LEU A 21 10.17 1.08 7.81
CA LEU A 21 10.25 -0.35 8.16
C LEU A 21 9.91 -0.61 9.64
N LYS A 22 10.30 0.28 10.57
CA LYS A 22 9.92 0.22 11.99
C LYS A 22 8.41 0.27 12.23
N GLU A 23 7.70 1.17 11.54
CA GLU A 23 6.25 1.25 11.69
C GLU A 23 5.52 0.07 11.05
N TYR A 24 6.10 -0.57 10.03
CA TYR A 24 5.54 -1.81 9.47
C TYR A 24 5.64 -2.98 10.46
N ASP A 25 6.74 -3.06 11.21
CA ASP A 25 6.96 -4.09 12.23
C ASP A 25 6.05 -3.87 13.46
N GLU A 26 5.90 -2.61 13.89
CA GLU A 26 5.07 -2.26 15.06
C GLU A 26 3.56 -2.22 14.75
N LYS A 27 3.13 -1.80 13.55
CA LYS A 27 1.71 -1.74 13.15
C LYS A 27 1.28 -2.98 12.39
N SER A 28 1.13 -4.08 13.13
CA SER A 28 0.51 -5.33 12.65
C SER A 28 -0.95 -5.18 12.20
N LYS A 29 -1.64 -4.07 12.53
CA LYS A 29 -3.06 -3.83 12.21
C LYS A 29 -3.24 -2.50 11.49
N ILE A 30 -2.98 -2.49 10.19
CA ILE A 30 -3.34 -1.37 9.32
C ILE A 30 -4.87 -1.41 9.16
N LYS A 31 -5.54 -0.35 9.60
CA LYS A 31 -6.99 -0.18 9.44
C LYS A 31 -7.25 0.77 8.28
N CYS A 32 -8.36 0.56 7.59
CA CYS A 32 -8.83 1.51 6.59
C CYS A 32 -9.24 2.82 7.27
N ALA A 33 -8.69 3.95 6.81
CA ALA A 33 -9.05 5.28 7.31
C ALA A 33 -10.49 5.71 6.96
N HIS A 34 -11.13 5.04 5.99
CA HIS A 34 -12.48 5.40 5.53
C HIS A 34 -13.59 4.64 6.25
N CYS A 35 -13.42 3.35 6.52
CA CYS A 35 -14.47 2.51 7.11
C CYS A 35 -14.05 1.87 8.45
N GLY A 36 -12.79 1.97 8.85
CA GLY A 36 -12.28 1.34 10.07
C GLY A 36 -12.10 -0.18 9.98
N SER A 37 -12.39 -0.80 8.83
CA SER A 37 -12.17 -2.23 8.61
C SER A 37 -10.69 -2.61 8.71
N ASN A 38 -10.43 -3.81 9.21
CA ASN A 38 -9.10 -4.43 9.20
C ASN A 38 -8.79 -5.16 7.89
N ASN A 39 -9.75 -5.22 6.96
CA ASN A 39 -9.64 -5.97 5.72
C ASN A 39 -9.02 -5.08 4.61
N VAL A 40 -7.74 -4.75 4.80
CA VAL A 40 -6.93 -3.98 3.84
C VAL A 40 -5.90 -4.89 3.19
N GLN A 41 -5.71 -4.76 1.89
CA GLN A 41 -4.71 -5.48 1.11
C GLN A 41 -3.65 -4.51 0.59
N ARG A 42 -2.41 -4.97 0.50
CA ARG A 42 -1.33 -4.20 -0.13
C ARG A 42 -1.51 -4.22 -1.63
N LYS A 43 -1.65 -3.04 -2.22
CA LYS A 43 -1.61 -2.85 -3.65
C LYS A 43 -0.15 -2.58 -4.01
N PHE A 44 0.58 -3.60 -4.44
CA PHE A 44 1.87 -3.35 -5.06
C PHE A 44 1.56 -2.85 -6.47
N THR A 45 1.60 -1.54 -6.71
CA THR A 45 1.67 -1.07 -8.09
C THR A 45 2.98 -1.60 -8.64
N GLY A 46 2.87 -2.52 -9.59
CA GLY A 46 4.03 -3.07 -10.27
C GLY A 46 4.77 -1.89 -10.87
N PHE A 47 5.92 -1.54 -10.28
CA PHE A 47 6.86 -0.63 -10.90
C PHE A 47 7.36 -1.37 -12.15
N PHE A 48 6.64 -1.22 -13.26
CA PHE A 48 7.17 -1.58 -14.56
C PHE A 48 8.26 -0.56 -14.82
N ALA A 49 9.49 -0.90 -14.45
CA ALA A 49 10.66 -0.19 -14.93
C ALA A 49 10.52 -0.18 -16.45
N LYS A 50 10.14 0.98 -17.01
CA LYS A 50 10.21 1.21 -18.46
C LYS A 50 11.68 1.19 -18.81
N THR A 51 12.25 -0.01 -18.94
CA THR A 51 13.48 -0.18 -19.67
C THR A 51 13.10 0.17 -21.10
N SER A 52 13.42 1.40 -21.49
CA SER A 52 13.40 1.76 -22.89
C SER A 52 14.34 0.77 -23.55
N LYS A 53 13.80 -0.21 -24.29
CA LYS A 53 14.58 -1.06 -25.18
C LYS A 53 15.43 -0.12 -26.02
N LYS A 54 16.72 -0.05 -25.72
CA LYS A 54 17.69 0.60 -26.60
C LYS A 54 17.96 -0.40 -27.70
N SER A 55 17.38 -0.13 -28.87
CA SER A 55 17.61 -0.89 -30.11
C SER A 55 19.07 -0.80 -30.54
#